data_AF-A0A158BWF1-F1
#
_entry.id   AF-A0A158BWF1-F1
#
_cell.length_a   1.000
_cell.length_b   1.000
_cell.length_c   1.000
_cell.angle_alpha   90.00
_cell.angle_beta   90.00
_cell.angle_gamma   90.00
#
_symmetry.space_group_name_H-M   'P 1'
#
loop_
_entity.id
_entity.type
_entity.pdbx_description
1 polymer ?
#
loop_
_entity_poly.entity_id
_entity_poly.type
_entity_poly.pdbx_seq_one_letter_code
_entity_poly.pdbx_strand_id
1 'polypeptide(L)'
;MSHEERSSAPFIADAIALARARMEELFRTFGARLPAEVQQDLSRGMEAILCEILSQHPAFRADADDFVSTAEAATLLFVSRPHVTKLLEQGKLTLHHETQDNRFLTRTSVLLYRSSLEAAKRAYQASTRDEE
;
A
#
# COMPACT_ATOMS: atom_id res chain seq x y z
N MET A 1 19.18 19.50 19.92
CA MET A 1 19.34 18.45 18.90
C MET A 1 17.95 18.09 18.43
N SER A 2 17.59 18.58 17.25
CA SER A 2 16.26 18.44 16.67
C SER A 2 16.21 17.12 15.92
N HIS A 3 15.40 16.17 16.39
CA HIS A 3 15.09 14.97 15.61
C HIS A 3 13.94 15.32 14.67
N GLU A 4 14.30 15.32 13.39
CA GLU A 4 13.48 15.59 12.22
C GLU A 4 12.38 14.52 12.10
N GLU A 5 11.13 14.95 12.25
CA GLU A 5 9.94 14.19 11.87
C GLU A 5 9.99 13.91 10.36
N ARG A 6 10.54 12.76 9.96
CA ARG A 6 10.32 12.22 8.61
C ARG A 6 9.04 11.39 8.57
N SER A 7 7.96 12.14 8.74
CA SER A 7 6.75 12.14 7.93
C SER A 7 6.46 10.88 7.10
N SER A 8 5.39 10.18 7.48
CA SER A 8 4.69 9.17 6.68
C SER A 8 3.85 9.77 5.53
N ALA A 9 3.99 11.08 5.24
CA ALA A 9 3.32 11.75 4.13
C ALA A 9 3.82 11.42 2.70
N PRO A 10 5.06 10.94 2.42
CA PRO A 10 5.52 10.81 1.05
C PRO A 10 4.65 9.82 0.27
N PHE A 11 4.21 8.72 0.86
CA PHE A 11 3.50 7.67 0.11
C PHE A 11 2.08 8.07 -0.37
N ILE A 12 1.35 8.90 0.39
CA ILE A 12 0.03 9.45 -0.05
C ILE A 12 0.25 10.54 -1.10
N ALA A 13 1.18 11.46 -0.83
CA ALA A 13 1.52 12.53 -1.76
C ALA A 13 2.03 11.96 -3.10
N ASP A 14 2.78 10.87 -3.07
CA ASP A 14 3.31 10.17 -4.24
C ASP A 14 2.20 9.50 -5.05
N ALA A 15 1.20 8.88 -4.41
CA ALA A 15 0.06 8.27 -5.09
C ALA A 15 -0.83 9.33 -5.77
N ILE A 16 -1.06 10.46 -5.09
CA ILE A 16 -1.81 11.60 -5.63
C ILE A 16 -1.04 12.24 -6.79
N ALA A 17 0.28 12.44 -6.64
CA ALA A 17 1.14 12.98 -7.69
C ALA A 17 1.18 12.07 -8.92
N LEU A 18 1.25 10.75 -8.73
CA LEU A 18 1.18 9.78 -9.82
C LEU A 18 -0.18 9.82 -10.52
N ALA A 19 -1.28 9.88 -9.77
CA ALA A 19 -2.63 9.98 -10.34
C ALA A 19 -2.80 11.26 -11.18
N ARG A 20 -2.27 12.40 -10.69
CA ARG A 20 -2.26 13.66 -11.42
C ARG A 20 -1.46 13.56 -12.71
N ALA A 21 -0.26 12.98 -12.67
CA ALA A 21 0.57 12.80 -13.87
C ALA A 21 -0.12 11.93 -14.93
N ARG A 22 -0.83 10.87 -14.52
CA ARG A 22 -1.60 10.02 -15.43
C ARG A 22 -2.82 10.72 -16.01
N MET A 23 -3.48 11.56 -15.23
CA MET A 23 -4.58 12.40 -15.70
C MET A 23 -4.13 13.42 -16.75
N GLU A 24 -2.99 14.08 -16.53
CA GLU A 24 -2.39 14.97 -17.52
C GLU A 24 -2.02 14.25 -18.82
N GLU A 25 -1.52 13.01 -18.72
CA GLU A 25 -1.24 12.16 -19.87
C GLU A 25 -2.52 11.78 -20.65
N LEU A 26 -3.59 11.44 -19.94
CA LEU A 26 -4.90 11.19 -20.53
C LEU A 26 -5.48 12.44 -21.20
N PHE A 27 -5.35 13.62 -20.60
CA PHE A 27 -5.80 14.86 -21.23
C PHE A 27 -4.94 15.27 -22.44
N ARG A 28 -3.65 14.95 -22.42
CA ARG A 28 -2.80 15.14 -23.60
C ARG A 28 -3.21 14.25 -24.76
N THR A 29 -3.66 13.02 -24.47
CA THR A 29 -4.01 12.00 -25.47
C THR A 29 -5.46 12.15 -25.97
N PHE A 30 -6.40 12.44 -25.07
CA PHE A 30 -7.85 12.44 -25.32
C PHE A 30 -8.53 13.78 -25.02
N GLY A 31 -7.88 14.64 -24.23
CA GLY A 31 -8.47 15.86 -23.68
C GLY A 31 -8.53 17.06 -24.62
N ALA A 32 -7.93 17.01 -25.82
CA ALA A 32 -8.09 18.07 -26.82
C ALA A 32 -9.57 18.33 -27.22
N ARG A 33 -10.48 17.42 -26.86
CA ARG A 33 -11.93 17.51 -27.10
C ARG A 33 -12.74 17.95 -25.87
N LEU A 34 -12.11 18.10 -24.71
CA LEU A 34 -12.78 18.46 -23.45
C LEU A 34 -12.49 19.92 -23.08
N PRO A 35 -13.52 20.72 -22.74
CA PRO A 35 -13.31 22.05 -22.18
C PRO A 35 -12.42 22.02 -20.93
N ALA A 36 -11.65 23.08 -20.71
CA ALA A 36 -10.72 23.16 -19.59
C ALA A 36 -11.41 23.03 -18.23
N GLU A 37 -12.63 23.55 -18.09
CA GLU A 37 -13.41 23.43 -16.84
C GLU A 37 -13.72 21.95 -16.53
N VAL A 38 -14.10 21.17 -17.54
CA VAL A 38 -14.42 19.74 -17.39
C VAL A 38 -13.18 18.93 -17.00
N GLN A 39 -12.01 19.29 -17.53
CA GLN A 39 -10.75 18.64 -17.15
C GLN A 39 -10.38 18.93 -15.70
N GLN A 40 -10.59 20.16 -15.23
CA GLN A 40 -10.35 20.56 -13.84
C GLN A 40 -11.30 19.86 -12.88
N ASP A 41 -12.60 19.83 -13.19
CA ASP A 41 -13.60 19.15 -12.37
C ASP A 41 -13.33 17.65 -12.26
N LEU A 42 -12.94 17.02 -13.36
CA LEU A 42 -12.57 15.60 -13.36
C LEU A 42 -11.30 15.35 -12.53
N SER A 43 -10.31 16.24 -12.60
CA SER A 43 -9.10 16.19 -11.78
C SER A 43 -9.40 16.28 -10.30
N ARG A 44 -10.20 17.27 -9.93
CA ARG A 44 -10.61 17.49 -8.55
C ARG A 44 -11.44 16.33 -8.01
N GLY A 45 -12.37 15.80 -8.80
CA GLY A 45 -13.19 14.65 -8.42
C GLY A 45 -12.35 13.39 -8.19
N MET A 46 -11.39 13.11 -9.09
CA MET A 46 -10.48 11.97 -8.94
C MET A 46 -9.61 12.10 -7.68
N GLU A 47 -9.02 13.28 -7.44
CA GLU A 47 -8.21 13.53 -6.24
C GLU A 47 -9.05 13.35 -4.96
N ALA A 48 -10.30 13.83 -4.95
CA ALA A 48 -11.20 13.65 -3.81
C ALA A 48 -11.52 12.17 -3.54
N ILE A 49 -11.82 11.39 -4.59
CA ILE A 49 -12.08 9.96 -4.48
C ILE A 49 -10.84 9.22 -3.97
N LEU A 50 -9.66 9.54 -4.51
CA LEU A 50 -8.41 8.93 -4.05
C LEU A 50 -8.13 9.29 -2.59
N CYS A 51 -8.27 10.54 -2.20
CA CYS A 51 -8.14 10.96 -0.81
C CYS A 51 -9.11 10.20 0.11
N GLU A 52 -10.37 10.03 -0.29
CA GLU A 52 -11.37 9.29 0.48
C GLU A 52 -11.01 7.80 0.61
N ILE A 53 -10.69 7.14 -0.51
CA ILE A 53 -10.32 5.71 -0.52
C ILE A 53 -9.05 5.46 0.29
N LEU A 54 -8.02 6.29 0.10
CA LEU A 54 -6.76 6.16 0.82
C LEU A 54 -6.95 6.40 2.32
N SER A 55 -7.81 7.36 2.70
CA SER A 55 -8.13 7.63 4.11
C SER A 55 -8.93 6.49 4.77
N GLN A 56 -9.69 5.72 3.99
CA GLN A 56 -10.45 4.56 4.45
C GLN A 56 -9.63 3.26 4.49
N HIS A 57 -8.46 3.22 3.82
CA HIS A 57 -7.66 2.00 3.77
C HIS A 57 -6.71 1.90 4.98
N PRO A 58 -6.78 0.81 5.79
CA PRO A 58 -5.98 0.65 7.00
C PRO A 58 -4.47 0.47 6.74
N ALA A 59 -4.04 0.41 5.48
CA ALA A 59 -2.63 0.42 5.08
C ALA A 59 -2.04 1.84 4.95
N PHE A 60 -2.90 2.86 4.96
CA PHE A 60 -2.58 4.27 4.73
C PHE A 60 -2.88 5.18 5.94
N ARG A 61 -3.52 4.65 6.99
CA ARG A 61 -3.50 5.26 8.32
C ARG A 61 -2.16 4.94 8.97
N ALA A 62 -1.14 5.76 8.68
CA ALA A 62 0.08 5.78 9.47
C ALA A 62 -0.22 6.44 10.83
N ASP A 63 -0.86 5.71 11.74
CA ASP A 63 -0.88 6.10 13.15
C ASP A 63 0.47 5.75 13.79
N ALA A 64 0.88 6.47 14.82
CA ALA A 64 2.19 6.33 15.46
C ALA A 64 2.44 4.95 16.13
N ASP A 65 1.42 4.09 16.17
CA ASP A 65 1.45 2.69 16.65
C ASP A 65 1.30 1.67 15.49
N ASP A 66 1.61 2.03 14.24
CA ASP A 66 1.38 1.17 13.05
C ASP A 66 2.46 0.09 12.83
N PHE A 67 2.84 -0.59 13.92
CA PHE A 67 3.70 -1.76 13.91
C PHE A 67 3.00 -2.96 14.54
N VAL A 68 3.38 -4.17 14.11
CA VAL A 68 2.84 -5.43 14.60
C VAL A 68 3.98 -6.34 15.05
N SER A 69 3.76 -7.09 16.12
CA SER A 69 4.68 -8.13 16.54
C SER A 69 4.75 -9.26 15.50
N THR A 70 5.81 -10.08 15.57
CA THR A 70 5.90 -11.32 14.77
C THR A 70 4.72 -12.26 14.99
N ALA A 71 4.13 -12.26 16.19
CA ALA A 71 2.96 -13.05 16.53
C ALA A 71 1.70 -12.56 15.80
N GLU A 72 1.45 -11.25 15.82
CA GLU A 72 0.30 -10.65 15.14
C GLU A 72 0.44 -10.76 13.62
N ALA A 73 1.65 -10.54 13.08
CA ALA A 73 1.93 -10.75 11.67
C ALA A 73 1.66 -12.20 11.23
N ALA A 74 2.01 -13.19 12.07
CA ALA A 74 1.75 -14.59 11.80
C ALA A 74 0.25 -14.87 11.69
N THR A 75 -0.55 -14.31 12.61
CA THR A 75 -2.02 -14.38 12.56
C THR A 75 -2.58 -13.72 11.30
N LEU A 76 -2.12 -12.50 10.95
CA LEU A 76 -2.62 -11.78 9.78
C LEU A 76 -2.33 -12.49 8.45
N LEU A 77 -1.19 -13.18 8.37
CA LEU A 77 -0.76 -13.92 7.18
C LEU A 77 -1.21 -15.38 7.17
N PHE A 78 -1.84 -15.87 8.25
CA PHE A 78 -2.18 -17.29 8.44
C PHE A 78 -0.97 -18.21 8.27
N VAL A 79 0.16 -17.86 8.90
CA VAL A 79 1.42 -18.63 8.87
C VAL A 79 1.97 -18.81 10.29
N SER A 80 3.08 -19.55 10.43
CA SER A 80 3.77 -19.69 11.71
C SER A 80 4.71 -18.51 12.01
N ARG A 81 4.98 -18.24 13.29
CA ARG A 81 5.95 -17.19 13.69
C ARG A 81 7.35 -17.37 13.08
N PRO A 82 7.94 -18.58 13.03
CA PRO A 82 9.21 -18.80 12.35
C PRO A 82 9.16 -18.46 10.86
N HIS A 83 8.00 -18.64 10.22
CA HIS A 83 7.83 -18.25 8.82
C HIS A 83 7.89 -16.73 8.65
N VAL A 84 7.28 -15.97 9.57
CA VAL A 84 7.40 -14.49 9.57
C VAL A 84 8.86 -14.04 9.73
N THR A 85 9.62 -14.68 10.63
CA THR A 85 11.05 -14.40 10.77
C THR A 85 11.82 -14.66 9.48
N LYS A 86 11.52 -15.77 8.80
CA LYS A 86 12.13 -16.09 7.50
C LYS A 86 11.78 -15.03 6.43
N LEU A 87 10.56 -14.49 6.45
CA LEU A 87 10.16 -13.42 5.52
C LEU A 87 10.91 -12.10 5.80
N LEU A 88 11.20 -11.79 7.06
CA LEU A 88 12.08 -10.66 7.43
C LEU A 88 13.51 -10.87 6.93
N GLU A 89 14.09 -12.06 7.13
CA GLU A 89 15.43 -12.40 6.63
C GLU A 89 15.52 -12.32 5.11
N GLN A 90 14.42 -12.63 4.42
CA GLN A 90 14.30 -12.52 2.96
C GLN A 90 14.04 -11.09 2.47
N GLY A 91 13.88 -10.10 3.36
CA GLY A 91 13.54 -8.72 3.00
C GLY A 91 12.13 -8.54 2.42
N LYS A 92 11.24 -9.53 2.60
CA LYS A 92 9.85 -9.49 2.09
C LYS A 92 8.91 -8.74 3.03
N LEU A 93 9.31 -8.60 4.30
CA LEU A 93 8.64 -7.78 5.30
C LEU A 93 9.65 -6.77 5.84
N THR A 94 9.15 -5.65 6.35
CA THR A 94 10.01 -4.55 6.82
C THR A 94 10.03 -4.53 8.34
N LEU A 95 11.22 -4.69 8.92
CA LEU A 95 11.44 -4.49 10.35
C LEU A 95 11.25 -3.00 10.69
N HIS A 96 10.44 -2.72 11.71
CA HIS A 96 10.28 -1.38 12.26
C HIS A 96 11.29 -1.15 13.38
N HIS A 97 11.27 -2.00 14.41
CA HIS A 97 12.20 -1.96 15.52
C HIS A 97 12.29 -3.33 16.19
N GLU A 98 13.32 -3.51 17.01
CA GLU A 98 13.48 -4.69 17.84
C GLU A 98 13.67 -4.30 19.30
N THR A 99 13.18 -5.16 20.17
CA THR A 99 13.41 -5.16 21.61
C THR A 99 14.20 -6.42 21.96
N GLN A 100 14.64 -6.56 23.20
CA GLN A 100 15.47 -7.69 23.64
C GLN A 100 14.87 -9.07 23.29
N ASP A 101 13.53 -9.19 23.33
CA ASP A 101 12.83 -10.47 23.11
C ASP A 101 11.89 -10.48 21.90
N ASN A 102 11.57 -9.31 21.33
CA ASN A 102 10.56 -9.20 20.27
C ASN A 102 11.00 -8.34 19.09
N ARG A 103 10.63 -8.78 17.89
CA ARG A 103 10.75 -8.01 16.64
C ARG A 103 9.39 -7.46 16.24
N PHE A 104 9.37 -6.18 15.87
CA PHE A 104 8.18 -5.48 15.43
C PHE A 104 8.34 -5.08 13.97
N LEU A 105 7.31 -5.36 13.17
CA LEU A 105 7.26 -5.15 11.73
C LEU A 105 6.34 -3.98 11.43
N THR A 106 6.58 -3.28 10.33
CA THR A 106 5.61 -2.29 9.86
C THR A 106 4.34 -2.98 9.41
N ARG A 107 3.18 -2.51 9.87
CA ARG A 107 1.88 -3.12 9.53
C ARG A 107 1.61 -3.06 8.03
N THR A 108 1.97 -1.95 7.38
CA THR A 108 1.88 -1.77 5.93
C THR A 108 2.60 -2.87 5.16
N SER A 109 3.84 -3.23 5.53
CA SER A 109 4.57 -4.28 4.82
C SER A 109 3.88 -5.65 4.89
N VAL A 110 3.28 -5.96 6.04
CA VAL A 110 2.51 -7.20 6.26
C VAL A 110 1.26 -7.22 5.40
N LEU A 111 0.51 -6.11 5.33
CA LEU A 111 -0.70 -6.02 4.52
C LEU A 111 -0.42 -6.06 3.01
N LEU A 112 0.65 -5.40 2.55
CA LEU A 112 1.09 -5.47 1.15
C LEU A 112 1.49 -6.90 0.76
N TYR A 113 2.24 -7.59 1.63
CA TYR A 113 2.61 -8.99 1.40
C TYR A 113 1.37 -9.90 1.36
N ARG A 114 0.38 -9.67 2.23
CA ARG A 114 -0.89 -10.40 2.18
C ARG A 114 -1.62 -10.19 0.86
N SER A 115 -1.70 -8.95 0.39
CA SER A 115 -2.37 -8.62 -0.87
C SER A 115 -1.71 -9.30 -2.06
N SER A 116 -0.37 -9.34 -2.10
CA SER A 116 0.36 -10.05 -3.16
C SER A 116 0.13 -11.56 -3.12
N LEU A 117 0.06 -12.17 -1.93
CA LEU A 117 -0.33 -13.58 -1.77
C LEU A 117 -1.74 -13.86 -2.30
N GLU A 118 -2.70 -13.00 -1.98
CA GLU A 118 -4.09 -13.14 -2.46
C GLU A 118 -4.18 -12.98 -3.98
N ALA A 119 -3.46 -12.03 -4.56
CA ALA A 119 -3.37 -11.85 -6.01
C ALA A 119 -2.76 -13.07 -6.70
N ALA A 120 -1.66 -13.61 -6.15
CA ALA A 120 -1.02 -14.82 -6.69
C ALA A 120 -1.95 -16.05 -6.62
N LYS A 121 -2.70 -16.21 -5.51
CA LYS A 121 -3.71 -17.28 -5.39
C LYS A 121 -4.80 -17.18 -6.45
N ARG A 122 -5.33 -15.96 -6.67
CA ARG A 122 -6.34 -15.73 -7.72
C ARG A 122 -5.80 -16.03 -9.11
N ALA A 123 -4.56 -15.62 -9.40
CA ALA A 123 -3.91 -15.90 -10.68
C ALA A 123 -3.76 -17.42 -10.91
N TYR A 124 -3.29 -18.16 -9.91
CA TYR A 124 -3.18 -19.62 -9.98
C TYR A 124 -4.54 -20.30 -10.23
N GLN A 125 -5.57 -19.89 -9.47
CA GLN A 125 -6.93 -20.43 -9.62
C GLN A 125 -7.54 -20.16 -11.01
N ALA A 126 -7.23 -19.00 -11.62
CA ALA A 126 -7.65 -18.70 -12.97
C ALA A 126 -6.94 -19.61 -13.99
N SER A 127 -5.62 -19.83 -13.84
CA SER A 127 -4.85 -20.69 -14.74
C SER A 127 -5.27 -22.17 -14.67
N THR A 128 -5.69 -22.67 -13.51
CA THR A 128 -6.17 -24.06 -13.37
C THR A 128 -7.59 -24.29 -13.87
N ARG A 129 -8.35 -23.22 -14.16
CA ARG A 129 -9.76 -23.31 -14.59
C ARG A 129 -9.91 -23.36 -16.12
N ASP A 130 -8.88 -22.99 -16.86
CA ASP A 130 -8.84 -23.09 -18.33
C ASP A 130 -8.35 -24.46 -18.83
N GLU A 131 -8.06 -25.42 -17.93
CA GLU A 131 -7.60 -26.78 -18.25
C GLU A 131 -8.66 -27.89 -18.06
N GLU A 132 -9.93 -27.53 -17.75
CA GLU A 132 -11.09 -28.44 -17.74
C GLU A 132 -12.06 -28.15 -18.91
#